data_AF-A0A8S3JEL9-F1
#
_entry.id   AF-A0A8S3JEL9-F1
#
_cell.length_a   1.000
_cell.length_b   1.000
_cell.length_c   1.000
_cell.angle_alpha   90.00
_cell.angle_beta   90.00
_cell.angle_gamma   90.00
#
_symmetry.space_group_name_H-M   'P 1'
#
loop_
_entity.id
_entity.type
_entity.pdbx_description
1 polymer ?
#
loop_
_entity_poly.entity_id
_entity_poly.type
_entity_poly.pdbx_seq_one_letter_code
_entity_poly.pdbx_strand_id
1 'polypeptide(L)'
;MDVGGSSILRRLTIPLQSLSSLHLLLIYQPDLEYLNVHIGDAKSTCDYKITPFSPLVNLREFHLRSDDLSIKFENIFELSSYFPNLKALSLNLTTECRTFFDGIVLQTLVHKLDSFEFSIARFSPPTCEEQT
;
A
#
# COMPACT_ATOMS: atom_id res chain seq x y z
N MET A 1 3.58 12.15 -40.16
CA MET A 1 2.89 12.85 -39.06
C MET A 1 3.16 12.02 -37.83
N ASP A 2 4.09 12.46 -36.99
CA ASP A 2 4.46 11.73 -35.79
C ASP A 2 3.29 11.69 -34.82
N VAL A 3 3.04 10.47 -34.36
CA VAL A 3 1.96 10.08 -33.46
C VAL A 3 2.24 10.73 -32.11
N GLY A 4 1.27 11.46 -31.57
CA GLY A 4 1.37 12.09 -30.26
C GLY A 4 1.83 11.08 -29.20
N GLY A 5 3.06 11.21 -28.75
CA GLY A 5 3.63 10.41 -27.67
C GLY A 5 2.90 10.74 -26.39
N SER A 6 1.86 9.96 -26.07
CA SER A 6 1.34 9.90 -24.71
C SER A 6 2.53 9.52 -23.82
N SER A 7 3.01 10.45 -22.99
CA SER A 7 4.06 10.13 -22.04
C SER A 7 3.45 9.18 -21.02
N ILE A 8 3.76 7.89 -21.15
CA ILE A 8 3.32 6.86 -20.21
C ILE A 8 3.89 7.24 -18.83
N LEU A 9 3.00 7.46 -17.87
CA LEU A 9 3.38 7.83 -16.52
C LEU A 9 3.98 6.61 -15.80
N ARG A 10 5.31 6.62 -15.61
CA ARG A 10 6.04 5.51 -14.99
C ARG A 10 6.40 5.73 -13.52
N ARG A 11 6.48 6.99 -13.09
CA ARG A 11 6.89 7.35 -11.73
C ARG A 11 5.94 8.40 -11.19
N LEU A 12 5.39 8.17 -10.01
CA LEU A 12 4.43 9.08 -9.41
C LEU A 12 4.70 9.25 -7.91
N THR A 13 4.65 10.50 -7.45
CA THR A 13 4.55 10.86 -6.03
C THR A 13 3.32 11.71 -5.85
N ILE A 14 2.37 11.27 -5.01
CA ILE A 14 1.07 11.93 -4.92
C ILE A 14 0.47 11.83 -3.51
N PRO A 15 -0.10 12.93 -2.95
CA PRO A 15 -0.94 12.83 -1.78
C PRO A 15 -2.31 12.27 -2.16
N LEU A 16 -2.83 11.33 -1.36
CA LEU A 16 -4.15 10.74 -1.56
C LEU A 16 -5.01 10.92 -0.32
N GLN A 17 -6.33 10.99 -0.52
CA GLN A 17 -7.28 11.19 0.57
C GLN A 17 -7.64 9.88 1.30
N SER A 18 -7.44 8.72 0.66
CA SER A 18 -7.82 7.41 1.22
C SER A 18 -7.18 6.25 0.45
N LEU A 19 -7.30 5.02 1.00
CA LEU A 19 -6.96 3.78 0.30
C LEU A 19 -7.81 3.57 -0.97
N SER A 20 -9.06 4.02 -0.99
CA SER A 20 -9.91 3.92 -2.17
C SER A 20 -9.35 4.76 -3.33
N SER A 21 -8.80 5.94 -3.04
CA SER A 21 -8.09 6.74 -4.04
C SER A 21 -6.84 6.04 -4.56
N LEU A 22 -6.09 5.36 -3.68
CA LEU A 22 -4.94 4.54 -4.08
C LEU A 22 -5.37 3.42 -5.03
N HIS A 23 -6.45 2.72 -4.70
CA HIS A 23 -6.96 1.65 -5.54
C HIS A 23 -7.35 2.10 -6.94
N LEU A 24 -8.10 3.21 -7.04
CA LEU A 24 -8.46 3.79 -8.33
C LEU A 24 -7.22 4.19 -9.11
N LEU A 25 -6.22 4.80 -8.46
CA LEU A 25 -4.95 5.14 -9.09
C LEU A 25 -4.27 3.90 -9.69
N LEU A 26 -4.20 2.80 -8.95
CA LEU A 26 -3.58 1.56 -9.41
C LEU A 26 -4.33 0.95 -10.61
N ILE A 27 -5.65 1.07 -10.66
CA ILE A 27 -6.47 0.65 -11.82
C ILE A 27 -6.15 1.48 -13.06
N TYR A 28 -6.03 2.80 -12.91
CA TYR A 28 -5.87 3.72 -14.05
C TYR A 28 -4.42 3.91 -14.49
N GLN A 29 -3.44 3.44 -13.70
CA GLN A 29 -2.01 3.64 -13.97
C GLN A 29 -1.25 2.30 -14.00
N PRO A 30 -1.58 1.39 -14.94
CA PRO A 30 -1.00 0.04 -14.99
C PRO A 30 0.50 0.00 -15.32
N ASP A 31 1.03 1.08 -15.90
CA ASP A 31 2.43 1.18 -16.34
C ASP A 31 3.36 1.81 -15.30
N LEU A 32 2.87 2.06 -14.08
CA LEU A 32 3.73 2.58 -13.00
C LEU A 32 4.84 1.58 -12.68
N GLU A 33 6.07 2.09 -12.66
CA GLU A 33 7.27 1.41 -12.17
C GLU A 33 7.59 1.82 -10.73
N TYR A 34 7.25 3.06 -10.36
CA TYR A 34 7.48 3.65 -9.04
C TYR A 34 6.24 4.39 -8.55
N LEU A 35 5.82 4.13 -7.32
CA LEU A 35 4.74 4.84 -6.66
C LEU A 35 5.12 5.23 -5.23
N ASN A 36 5.02 6.52 -4.92
CA ASN A 36 5.16 7.04 -3.56
C ASN A 36 3.90 7.81 -3.17
N VAL A 37 3.26 7.39 -2.08
CA VAL A 37 1.96 7.89 -1.67
C VAL A 37 2.01 8.34 -0.22
N HIS A 38 1.40 9.48 0.03
CA HIS A 38 1.10 9.95 1.38
C HIS A 38 -0.41 10.05 1.57
N ILE A 39 -0.94 9.34 2.56
CA ILE A 39 -2.35 9.45 2.98
C ILE A 39 -2.38 10.15 4.33
N GLY A 40 -2.81 11.41 4.33
CA GLY A 40 -2.94 12.21 5.55
C GLY A 40 -4.41 12.43 5.88
N ASP A 41 -4.80 12.15 7.12
CA ASP A 41 -6.10 12.51 7.71
C ASP A 41 -7.30 12.00 6.88
N ALA A 42 -7.32 10.70 6.60
CA ALA A 42 -8.44 10.12 5.85
C ALA A 42 -9.72 10.34 6.65
N LYS A 43 -10.68 11.04 6.04
CA LYS A 43 -12.06 11.03 6.51
C LYS A 43 -12.59 9.63 6.25
N SER A 44 -12.37 8.73 7.20
CA SER A 44 -12.75 7.32 7.10
C SER A 44 -14.21 7.20 6.66
N THR A 45 -14.41 6.45 5.57
CA THR A 45 -15.55 5.54 5.47
C THR A 45 -14.99 4.14 5.49
N CYS A 46 -15.26 3.42 6.57
CA CYS A 46 -14.97 2.00 6.74
C CYS A 46 -15.60 1.19 5.61
N ASP A 47 -14.84 0.89 4.57
CA ASP A 47 -15.01 -0.29 3.68
C ASP A 47 -14.03 -0.18 2.51
N TYR A 48 -12.74 -0.32 2.79
CA TYR A 48 -11.80 -0.63 1.72
C TYR A 48 -11.88 -2.12 1.41
N LYS A 49 -12.67 -2.48 0.40
CA LYS A 49 -12.61 -3.81 -0.23
C LYS A 49 -11.78 -3.69 -1.49
N ILE A 50 -10.69 -4.44 -1.57
CA ILE A 50 -9.91 -4.53 -2.80
C ILE A 50 -10.75 -5.26 -3.84
N THR A 51 -11.31 -4.51 -4.79
CA THR A 51 -11.82 -5.11 -6.03
C THR A 51 -10.64 -5.63 -6.84
N PRO A 52 -10.68 -6.85 -7.40
CA PRO A 52 -9.58 -7.33 -8.22
C PRO A 52 -9.27 -6.38 -9.39
N PHE A 53 -8.00 -6.05 -9.57
CA PHE A 53 -7.50 -5.29 -10.70
C PHE A 53 -6.37 -6.07 -11.39
N SER A 54 -6.07 -5.71 -12.63
CA SER A 54 -4.97 -6.33 -13.38
C SER A 54 -3.66 -6.15 -12.60
N PRO A 55 -2.82 -7.20 -12.48
CA PRO A 55 -1.53 -7.08 -11.81
C PRO A 55 -0.66 -5.98 -12.42
N LEU A 56 -0.07 -5.13 -11.59
CA LEU A 56 0.87 -4.09 -12.03
C LEU A 56 2.25 -4.72 -12.16
N VAL A 57 2.45 -5.42 -13.27
CA VAL A 57 3.69 -6.15 -13.57
C VAL A 57 4.91 -5.23 -13.69
N ASN A 58 4.70 -3.93 -13.93
CA ASN A 58 5.78 -2.96 -14.05
C ASN A 58 6.20 -2.37 -12.70
N LEU A 59 5.34 -2.42 -11.68
CA LEU A 59 5.61 -1.77 -10.40
C LEU A 59 6.71 -2.50 -9.64
N ARG A 60 7.82 -1.79 -9.40
CA ARG A 60 9.02 -2.31 -8.72
C ARG A 60 9.23 -1.71 -7.35
N GLU A 61 8.81 -0.46 -7.16
CA GLU A 61 9.03 0.29 -5.93
C GLU A 61 7.73 0.92 -5.48
N PHE A 62 7.32 0.62 -4.24
CA PHE A 62 6.13 1.17 -3.63
C PHE A 62 6.43 1.72 -2.22
N HIS A 63 6.16 3.01 -2.04
CA HIS A 63 6.31 3.69 -0.76
C HIS A 63 4.94 4.21 -0.31
N LEU A 64 4.54 3.89 0.92
CA LEU A 64 3.32 4.38 1.53
C LEU A 64 3.62 4.96 2.90
N ARG A 65 3.25 6.22 3.07
CA ARG A 65 3.15 6.87 4.38
C ARG A 65 1.69 7.14 4.72
N SER A 66 1.28 6.79 5.94
CA SER A 66 -0.05 7.10 6.46
C SER A 66 -0.04 7.45 7.94
N ASP A 67 -0.69 8.57 8.27
CA ASP A 67 -1.00 8.95 9.64
C ASP A 67 -2.43 8.51 10.04
N ASP A 68 -3.19 7.91 9.11
CA ASP A 68 -4.54 7.39 9.34
C ASP A 68 -4.53 5.99 9.98
N LEU A 69 -5.07 5.91 11.19
CA LEU A 69 -5.24 4.69 11.99
C LEU A 69 -6.17 3.65 11.37
N SER A 70 -7.01 4.04 10.40
CA SER A 70 -7.90 3.11 9.69
C SER A 70 -7.16 2.24 8.67
N ILE A 71 -5.96 2.66 8.24
CA ILE A 71 -5.12 1.90 7.31
C ILE A 71 -4.37 0.83 8.09
N LYS A 72 -4.92 -0.39 8.03
CA LYS A 72 -4.28 -1.55 8.62
C LYS A 72 -3.23 -2.15 7.68
N PHE A 73 -2.23 -2.80 8.26
CA PHE A 73 -1.13 -3.44 7.51
C PHE A 73 -1.64 -4.53 6.56
N GLU A 74 -2.68 -5.26 6.95
CA GLU A 74 -3.26 -6.37 6.20
C GLU A 74 -3.82 -5.88 4.85
N ASN A 75 -4.47 -4.71 4.83
CA ASN A 75 -4.97 -4.10 3.60
C ASN A 75 -3.85 -3.82 2.59
N ILE A 76 -2.68 -3.41 3.10
CA ILE A 76 -1.51 -3.13 2.26
C ILE A 76 -0.82 -4.42 1.81
N PHE A 77 -0.79 -5.42 2.69
CA PHE A 77 -0.28 -6.75 2.34
C PHE A 77 -1.11 -7.39 1.22
N GLU A 78 -2.45 -7.33 1.31
CA GLU A 78 -3.33 -7.80 0.24
C GLU A 78 -3.06 -7.07 -1.08
N LEU A 79 -2.84 -5.75 -1.05
CA LEU A 79 -2.46 -4.98 -2.24
C LEU A 79 -1.15 -5.45 -2.87
N SER A 80 -0.17 -5.84 -2.05
CA SER A 80 1.13 -6.34 -2.55
C SER A 80 1.03 -7.62 -3.39
N SER A 81 -0.08 -8.36 -3.29
CA SER A 81 -0.34 -9.54 -4.13
C SER A 81 -0.53 -9.18 -5.61
N TYR A 82 -0.98 -7.94 -5.90
CA TYR A 82 -1.16 -7.43 -7.26
C TYR A 82 0.13 -6.87 -7.88
N PHE A 83 1.25 -6.88 -7.14
CA PHE A 83 2.55 -6.35 -7.57
C PHE A 83 3.57 -7.50 -7.68
N PRO A 84 3.48 -8.35 -8.72
CA PRO A 84 4.27 -9.58 -8.79
C PRO A 84 5.78 -9.33 -8.90
N ASN A 85 6.19 -8.19 -9.44
CA ASN A 85 7.59 -7.81 -9.65
C ASN A 85 8.07 -6.73 -8.66
N LEU A 86 7.34 -6.53 -7.56
CA LEU A 86 7.74 -5.59 -6.53
C LEU A 86 9.08 -6.02 -5.92
N LYS A 87 10.03 -5.09 -5.89
CA LYS A 87 11.39 -5.27 -5.36
C LYS A 87 11.59 -4.49 -4.07
N ALA A 88 11.00 -3.31 -3.98
CA ALA A 88 11.10 -2.45 -2.81
C ALA A 88 9.71 -2.09 -2.27
N LEU A 89 9.51 -2.28 -0.96
CA LEU A 89 8.33 -1.84 -0.24
C LEU A 89 8.75 -1.05 1.00
N SER A 90 8.26 0.18 1.13
CA SER A 90 8.50 1.04 2.29
C SER A 90 7.18 1.46 2.89
N LEU A 91 6.96 1.13 4.15
CA LEU A 91 5.73 1.44 4.88
C LEU A 91 6.04 2.26 6.13
N ASN A 92 5.40 3.42 6.25
CA ASN A 92 5.43 4.25 7.43
C ASN A 92 3.98 4.51 7.86
N LEU A 93 3.49 3.71 8.80
CA LEU A 93 2.08 3.66 9.15
C LEU A 93 1.86 4.01 10.62
N THR A 94 0.79 4.73 10.90
CA THR A 94 0.19 4.83 12.23
C THR A 94 -0.97 3.83 12.27
N THR A 95 -0.87 2.69 12.97
CA THR A 95 -1.88 1.61 12.90
C THR A 95 -2.01 0.82 14.21
N GLU A 96 -3.20 0.26 14.46
CA GLU A 96 -3.45 -0.71 15.53
C GLU A 96 -2.98 -2.11 15.10
N CYS A 97 -1.83 -2.55 15.59
CA CYS A 97 -1.20 -3.81 15.16
C CYS A 97 -1.68 -5.01 16.00
N ARG A 98 -2.88 -5.54 15.77
CA ARG A 98 -3.30 -6.83 16.37
C ARG A 98 -2.70 -8.03 15.63
N THR A 99 -2.73 -8.03 14.30
CA THR A 99 -2.31 -9.17 13.44
C THR A 99 -0.82 -9.15 13.07
N PHE A 100 -0.09 -8.15 13.54
CA PHE A 100 1.36 -8.02 13.32
C PHE A 100 2.19 -9.07 14.09
N PHE A 101 1.56 -9.80 15.01
CA PHE A 101 2.26 -10.60 16.03
C PHE A 101 2.58 -12.04 15.65
N ASP A 102 2.12 -12.58 14.50
CA ASP A 102 2.54 -13.92 14.09
C ASP A 102 3.86 -13.94 13.30
N GLY A 103 4.33 -12.78 12.82
CA GLY A 103 5.61 -12.58 12.14
C GLY A 103 5.73 -13.25 10.76
N ILE A 104 4.80 -14.12 10.37
CA ILE A 104 4.87 -14.91 9.13
C ILE A 104 4.78 -13.99 7.91
N VAL A 105 3.88 -13.01 7.95
CA VAL A 105 3.68 -12.05 6.86
C VAL A 105 4.94 -11.20 6.63
N LEU A 106 5.56 -10.71 7.71
CA LEU A 106 6.79 -9.93 7.62
C LEU A 106 7.94 -10.76 7.09
N GLN A 107 8.10 -11.99 7.59
CA GLN A 107 9.11 -12.90 7.06
C GLN A 107 8.89 -13.13 5.56
N THR A 108 7.65 -13.33 5.12
CA THR A 108 7.34 -13.51 3.69
C THR A 108 7.77 -12.30 2.87
N LEU A 109 7.48 -11.08 3.32
CA LEU A 109 7.88 -9.85 2.63
C LEU A 109 9.41 -9.68 2.61
N VAL A 110 10.08 -9.93 3.74
CA VAL A 110 11.56 -9.84 3.84
C VAL A 110 12.25 -10.81 2.88
N HIS A 111 11.72 -12.03 2.70
CA HIS A 111 12.31 -13.00 1.77
C HIS A 111 11.96 -12.72 0.30
N LYS A 112 10.81 -12.09 0.03
CA LYS A 112 10.33 -11.80 -1.33
C LYS A 112 10.98 -10.56 -1.94
N LEU A 113 11.28 -9.55 -1.13
CA LEU A 113 11.69 -8.23 -1.58
C LEU A 113 13.21 -8.03 -1.49
N ASP A 114 13.78 -7.33 -2.48
CA ASP A 114 15.18 -6.88 -2.45
C ASP A 114 15.40 -5.85 -1.33
N SER A 115 14.37 -5.04 -1.05
CA SER A 115 14.36 -4.03 0.01
C SER A 115 13.00 -3.97 0.68
N PHE A 116 12.97 -4.09 2.00
CA PHE A 116 11.76 -3.93 2.78
C PHE A 116 12.04 -3.03 3.97
N GLU A 117 11.33 -1.91 4.04
CA GLU A 117 11.38 -0.98 5.15
C GLU A 117 9.99 -0.88 5.76
N PHE A 118 9.91 -1.05 7.07
CA PHE A 118 8.66 -0.97 7.80
C PHE A 118 8.87 -0.20 9.10
N SER A 119 8.03 0.81 9.31
CA SER A 119 8.03 1.64 10.51
C SER A 119 6.60 1.86 11.00
N ILE A 120 6.40 1.74 12.30
CA ILE A 120 5.14 2.07 12.98
C ILE A 120 5.37 3.37 13.76
N ALA A 121 4.61 4.40 13.42
CA ALA A 121 4.70 5.70 14.09
C ALA A 121 3.96 5.73 15.43
N ARG A 122 2.85 4.97 15.57
CA ARG A 122 2.14 4.77 16.84
C ARG A 122 1.52 3.39 16.92
N PHE A 123 1.61 2.79 18.10
CA PHE A 123 1.00 1.51 18.45
C PHE A 123 -0.12 1.74 19.46
N SER A 124 -1.34 1.31 19.13
CA SER A 124 -2.42 1.17 20.10
C SER A 124 -2.61 -0.32 20.41
N PRO A 125 -2.53 -0.75 21.68
CA PRO A 125 -2.84 -2.12 22.03
C PRO A 125 -4.32 -2.43 21.77
N PRO A 126 -4.67 -3.70 21.49
CA PRO A 126 -6.07 -4.11 21.36
C PRO A 126 -6.88 -3.66 22.58
N THR A 127 -7.96 -2.91 22.36
CA THR A 127 -9.01 -2.75 23.37
C THR A 127 -9.66 -4.12 23.59
N CYS A 128 -9.79 -4.53 24.86
CA CYS A 128 -10.23 -5.85 25.32
C CYS A 128 -11.61 -6.34 24.82
N GLU A 129 -12.33 -5.57 24.02
CA GLU A 129 -13.71 -5.85 23.62
C GLU A 129 -13.86 -6.79 22.39
N GLU A 130 -12.76 -7.18 21.73
CA GLU A 130 -12.79 -8.13 20.59
C GLU A 130 -12.05 -9.45 20.91
N GLN A 131 -12.29 -10.03 22.09
CA GLN A 131 -11.77 -11.36 22.50
C GLN A 131 -12.85 -12.45 22.60
N THR A 132 -14.00 -12.29 21.95
CA THR A 132 -15.04 -13.33 21.84
C THR A 132 -15.16 -13.88 20.43
#